data_AF-A0A7S0T782-F1
#
_entry.id   AF-A0A7S0T782-F1
#
_cell.length_a   1.000
_cell.length_b   1.000
_cell.length_c   1.000
_cell.angle_alpha   90.00
_cell.angle_beta   90.00
_cell.angle_gamma   90.00
#
_symmetry.space_group_name_H-M   'P 1'
#
loop_
_entity.id
_entity.type
_entity.pdbx_description
1 polymer ?
#
loop_
_entity_poly.entity_id
_entity_poly.type
_entity_poly.pdbx_seq_one_letter_code
_entity_poly.pdbx_strand_id
1 'polypeptide(L)'
;DETKRPLHDAICVARNLVRSNNIVYGGGSAEIACAIAVEEEADKIASVEQYAMRAFADALDAVPTALAENSGLPPIETVANIKSRQLKEKNPFLGVDCKEVGTPDMKSQGVFETLIGKQQQILLATQV
;
A
#
# COMPACT_ATOMS: atom_id res chain seq x y z
N ASP A 1 -22.28 -13.24 15.54
CA ASP A 1 -21.59 -13.44 14.25
C ASP A 1 -20.42 -12.51 14.00
N GLU A 2 -20.39 -11.30 14.58
CA GLU A 2 -19.28 -10.33 14.49
C GLU A 2 -17.89 -10.94 14.74
N THR A 3 -17.74 -11.78 15.75
CA THR A 3 -16.46 -12.37 16.16
C THR A 3 -15.94 -13.49 15.25
N LYS A 4 -16.81 -14.10 14.43
CA LYS A 4 -16.40 -15.19 13.54
C LYS A 4 -15.58 -14.68 12.35
N ARG A 5 -15.86 -13.45 11.88
CA ARG A 5 -15.20 -12.85 10.71
C ARG A 5 -13.72 -12.52 10.98
N PRO A 6 -13.36 -11.79 12.05
CA PRO A 6 -11.96 -11.53 12.36
C PRO A 6 -11.14 -12.79 12.60
N LEU A 7 -11.75 -13.82 13.22
CA LEU A 7 -11.07 -15.10 13.42
C LEU A 7 -10.80 -15.80 12.09
N HIS A 8 -11.77 -15.80 11.18
CA HIS A 8 -11.59 -16.35 9.84
C HIS A 8 -10.47 -15.62 9.07
N ASP A 9 -10.45 -14.29 9.12
CA ASP A 9 -9.43 -13.47 8.47
C ASP A 9 -8.03 -13.75 9.03
N ALA A 10 -7.90 -13.84 10.36
CA ALA A 10 -6.65 -14.18 11.02
C ALA A 10 -6.13 -15.57 10.61
N ILE A 11 -7.02 -16.56 10.51
CA ILE A 11 -6.67 -17.91 10.04
C ILE A 11 -6.23 -17.88 8.57
N CYS A 12 -6.92 -17.11 7.72
CA CYS A 12 -6.55 -16.94 6.32
C CYS A 12 -5.18 -16.28 6.15
N VAL A 13 -4.86 -15.26 6.95
CA VAL A 13 -3.53 -14.63 6.99
C VAL A 13 -2.47 -15.63 7.45
N ALA A 14 -2.71 -16.35 8.54
CA ALA A 14 -1.79 -17.38 9.04
C ALA A 14 -1.53 -18.48 7.99
N ARG A 15 -2.58 -18.94 7.30
CA ARG A 15 -2.46 -19.90 6.20
C ARG A 15 -1.59 -19.35 5.07
N ASN A 16 -1.76 -18.08 4.69
CA ASN A 16 -0.96 -17.47 3.64
C ASN A 16 0.52 -17.39 4.04
N LEU A 17 0.82 -17.06 5.31
CA LEU A 17 2.18 -17.06 5.85
C LEU A 17 2.84 -18.45 5.86
N VAL A 18 2.06 -19.50 6.13
CA VAL A 18 2.55 -20.89 6.05
C VAL A 18 2.89 -21.29 4.61
N ARG A 19 2.12 -20.79 3.63
CA ARG A 19 2.39 -21.05 2.20
C ARG A 19 3.56 -20.23 1.67
N SER A 20 3.73 -19.00 2.15
CA SER A 20 4.83 -18.11 1.78
C SER A 20 5.10 -17.16 2.93
N ASN A 21 6.34 -17.19 3.44
CA ASN A 21 6.78 -16.40 4.59
C ASN A 21 7.09 -14.93 4.25
N ASN A 22 6.77 -14.47 3.04
CA ASN A 22 7.02 -13.10 2.61
C ASN A 22 5.91 -12.16 3.08
N ILE A 23 6.33 -11.05 3.68
CA ILE A 23 5.46 -9.99 4.17
C ILE A 23 5.78 -8.67 3.48
N VAL A 24 4.78 -7.79 3.45
CA VAL A 24 4.92 -6.38 3.09
C VAL A 24 4.33 -5.54 4.21
N TYR A 25 4.71 -4.27 4.27
CA TYR A 25 4.14 -3.35 5.24
C TYR A 25 2.84 -2.75 4.69
N GLY A 26 1.83 -2.68 5.55
CA GLY A 26 0.50 -2.20 5.17
C GLY A 26 0.39 -0.68 5.27
N GLY A 27 -0.78 -0.19 5.68
CA GLY A 27 -1.01 1.25 5.91
C GLY A 27 -0.81 2.11 4.66
N GLY A 28 -1.01 1.55 3.47
CA GLY A 28 -0.76 2.23 2.20
C GLY A 28 0.71 2.39 1.82
N SER A 29 1.66 1.90 2.65
CA SER A 29 3.10 2.02 2.35
C SER A 29 3.51 1.22 1.11
N ALA A 30 2.99 0.00 0.97
CA ALA A 30 3.23 -0.85 -0.20
C ALA A 30 2.63 -0.25 -1.48
N GLU A 31 1.43 0.32 -1.42
CA GLU A 31 0.80 0.99 -2.57
C GLU A 31 1.60 2.19 -3.05
N ILE A 32 2.05 3.06 -2.14
CA ILE A 32 2.87 4.22 -2.47
C ILE A 32 4.20 3.78 -3.09
N ALA A 33 4.84 2.76 -2.52
CA ALA A 33 6.10 2.24 -3.05
C ALA A 33 5.92 1.66 -4.47
N CYS A 34 4.81 0.94 -4.72
CA CYS A 34 4.44 0.46 -6.04
C CYS A 34 4.14 1.61 -7.01
N ALA A 35 3.42 2.65 -6.57
CA ALA A 35 3.10 3.81 -7.39
C ALA A 35 4.37 4.53 -7.87
N ILE A 36 5.32 4.77 -6.96
CA ILE A 36 6.64 5.34 -7.29
C ILE A 36 7.37 4.46 -8.32
N ALA A 37 7.44 3.14 -8.09
CA ALA A 37 8.12 2.23 -9.00
C ALA A 37 7.47 2.21 -10.39
N VAL A 38 6.14 2.25 -10.47
CA VAL A 38 5.40 2.31 -11.74
C VAL A 38 5.62 3.63 -12.46
N GLU A 39 5.64 4.76 -11.74
CA GLU A 39 5.98 6.08 -12.30
C GLU A 39 7.39 6.10 -12.89
N GLU A 40 8.38 5.57 -12.16
CA GLU A 40 9.76 5.49 -12.62
C GLU A 40 9.90 4.63 -13.90
N GLU A 41 9.14 3.54 -14.02
CA GLU A 41 9.11 2.73 -15.24
C GLU A 41 8.35 3.42 -16.37
N ALA A 42 7.27 4.15 -16.07
CA ALA A 42 6.51 4.91 -17.05
C ALA A 42 7.37 5.99 -17.72
N ASP A 43 8.26 6.65 -16.98
CA ASP A 43 9.17 7.67 -17.50
C ASP A 43 10.23 7.10 -18.47
N LYS A 44 10.52 5.80 -18.40
CA LYS A 44 11.44 5.13 -19.33
C LYS A 44 10.78 4.76 -20.66
N ILE A 45 9.45 4.79 -20.73
CA ILE A 45 8.67 4.36 -21.89
C ILE A 45 8.23 5.60 -22.70
N ALA A 46 8.67 5.67 -23.95
CA ALA A 46 8.30 6.77 -24.85
C ALA A 46 6.96 6.55 -25.60
N SER A 47 6.35 5.37 -25.46
CA SER A 47 5.11 4.99 -26.14
C SER A 47 3.87 5.60 -25.46
N VAL A 48 2.69 5.34 -26.02
CA VAL A 48 1.38 5.73 -25.44
C VAL A 48 1.10 5.00 -24.13
N GLU A 49 1.75 3.86 -23.88
CA GLU A 49 1.57 3.04 -22.68
C GLU A 49 2.00 3.77 -21.40
N GLN A 50 2.88 4.78 -21.51
CA GLN A 50 3.30 5.61 -20.38
C GLN A 50 2.10 6.24 -19.66
N TYR A 51 1.05 6.64 -20.40
CA TYR A 51 -0.14 7.27 -19.82
C TYR A 51 -0.97 6.26 -19.04
N ALA A 52 -1.07 5.02 -19.53
CA ALA A 52 -1.75 3.94 -18.83
C ALA A 52 -1.01 3.56 -17.54
N MET A 53 0.32 3.53 -17.58
CA MET A 53 1.14 3.26 -16.38
C MET A 53 1.02 4.37 -15.35
N ARG A 54 1.07 5.64 -15.75
CA ARG A 54 0.83 6.77 -14.83
C ARG A 54 -0.57 6.72 -14.22
N ALA A 55 -1.60 6.44 -15.03
CA ALA A 55 -2.95 6.26 -14.51
C ALA A 55 -3.06 5.10 -13.51
N PHE A 56 -2.30 4.03 -13.71
CA PHE A 56 -2.23 2.93 -12.75
C PHE A 56 -1.52 3.33 -11.44
N ALA A 57 -0.44 4.11 -11.51
CA ALA A 57 0.23 4.65 -10.34
C ALA A 57 -0.70 5.59 -9.55
N ASP A 58 -1.41 6.48 -10.24
CA ASP A 58 -2.41 7.36 -9.62
C ASP A 58 -3.54 6.55 -8.93
N ALA A 59 -3.96 5.44 -9.55
CA ALA A 59 -4.96 4.55 -8.96
C ALA A 59 -4.47 3.85 -7.69
N LEU A 60 -3.18 3.53 -7.59
CA LEU A 60 -2.58 2.95 -6.37
C LEU A 60 -2.63 3.96 -5.21
N ASP A 61 -2.46 5.26 -5.49
CA ASP A 61 -2.55 6.33 -4.48
C ASP A 61 -3.98 6.49 -3.92
N ALA A 62 -5.01 5.89 -4.53
CA ALA A 62 -6.38 5.91 -4.00
C ALA A 62 -6.52 5.21 -2.64
N VAL A 63 -5.78 4.12 -2.41
CA VAL A 63 -5.82 3.36 -1.14
C VAL A 63 -5.29 4.18 0.05
N PRO A 64 -4.06 4.73 0.02
CA PRO A 64 -3.56 5.57 1.10
C PRO A 64 -4.37 6.87 1.25
N THR A 65 -4.91 7.42 0.16
CA THR A 65 -5.84 8.57 0.21
C THR A 65 -7.08 8.25 1.03
N ALA A 66 -7.73 7.11 0.74
CA ALA A 66 -8.90 6.66 1.49
C ALA A 66 -8.58 6.35 2.96
N LEU A 67 -7.40 5.79 3.25
CA LEU A 67 -6.95 5.55 4.63
C LEU A 67 -6.77 6.87 5.40
N ALA A 68 -6.15 7.88 4.78
CA ALA A 68 -5.96 9.19 5.39
C ALA A 68 -7.32 9.88 5.65
N GLU A 69 -8.22 9.86 4.67
CA GLU A 69 -9.57 10.42 4.81
C GLU A 69 -10.36 9.76 5.94
N ASN A 70 -10.37 8.42 5.99
CA ASN A 70 -11.05 7.66 7.05
C ASN A 70 -10.42 7.88 8.44
N SER A 71 -9.17 8.35 8.49
CA SER A 71 -8.45 8.64 9.74
C SER A 71 -8.54 10.13 10.13
N GLY A 72 -9.30 10.95 9.39
CA GLY A 72 -9.42 12.39 9.67
C GLY A 72 -8.17 13.22 9.31
N LEU A 73 -7.22 12.63 8.58
CA LEU A 73 -6.01 13.31 8.12
C LEU A 73 -6.26 14.00 6.77
N PRO A 74 -5.57 15.12 6.46
CA PRO A 74 -5.66 15.76 5.16
C PRO A 74 -5.08 14.81 4.09
N PRO A 75 -5.91 14.24 3.19
CA PRO A 75 -5.51 13.06 2.42
C PRO A 75 -4.42 13.39 1.39
N ILE A 76 -4.58 14.48 0.64
CA ILE A 76 -3.61 14.93 -0.37
C ILE A 76 -2.26 15.24 0.27
N GLU A 77 -2.25 16.01 1.37
CA GLU A 77 -1.02 16.41 2.05
C GLU A 77 -0.30 15.21 2.68
N THR A 78 -1.06 14.31 3.28
CA THR A 78 -0.52 13.11 3.93
C THR A 78 0.16 12.18 2.91
N VAL A 79 -0.54 11.86 1.82
CA VAL A 79 0.00 10.98 0.76
C VAL A 79 1.21 11.62 0.10
N ALA A 80 1.15 12.92 -0.26
CA ALA A 80 2.27 13.63 -0.87
C ALA A 80 3.50 13.69 0.04
N ASN A 81 3.31 13.91 1.34
CA ASN A 81 4.39 13.90 2.32
C ASN A 81 5.04 12.51 2.41
N ILE A 82 4.24 11.45 2.59
CA ILE A 82 4.75 10.08 2.69
C ILE A 82 5.48 9.68 1.41
N LYS A 83 4.92 9.95 0.23
CA LYS A 83 5.55 9.67 -1.08
C LYS A 83 6.89 10.39 -1.22
N SER A 84 6.96 11.68 -0.85
CA SER A 84 8.22 12.44 -0.83
C SER A 84 9.25 11.85 0.12
N ARG A 85 8.82 11.39 1.30
CA ARG A 85 9.71 10.77 2.29
C ARG A 85 10.20 9.41 1.86
N GLN A 86 9.34 8.55 1.28
CA GLN A 86 9.77 7.26 0.73
C GLN A 86 10.87 7.44 -0.32
N LEU A 87 10.73 8.43 -1.22
CA LEU A 87 11.74 8.77 -2.23
C LEU A 87 13.06 9.27 -1.60
N LYS A 88 12.98 10.20 -0.65
CA LYS A 88 14.17 10.82 -0.02
C LYS A 88 14.94 9.85 0.88
N GLU A 89 14.22 9.10 1.71
CA GLU A 89 14.79 8.18 2.70
C GLU A 89 15.06 6.79 2.11
N LYS A 90 14.58 6.51 0.88
CA LYS A 90 14.59 5.18 0.24
C LYS A 90 14.01 4.09 1.15
N ASN A 91 12.97 4.47 1.89
CA ASN A 91 12.33 3.60 2.88
C ASN A 91 10.88 3.31 2.44
N PRO A 92 10.59 2.11 1.92
CA PRO A 92 9.25 1.75 1.45
C PRO A 92 8.28 1.41 2.59
N PHE A 93 8.71 1.50 3.86
CA PHE A 93 7.88 1.14 5.03
C PHE A 93 7.06 2.30 5.57
N LEU A 94 7.23 3.50 5.02
CA LEU A 94 6.50 4.68 5.46
C LEU A 94 5.07 4.65 4.91
N GLY A 95 4.07 4.66 5.78
CA GLY A 95 2.65 4.62 5.44
C GLY A 95 1.85 5.69 6.16
N VAL A 96 0.53 5.63 5.99
CA VAL A 96 -0.42 6.51 6.66
C VAL A 96 -0.55 6.10 8.12
N ASP A 97 -0.32 7.04 9.03
CA ASP A 97 -0.47 6.80 10.47
C ASP A 97 -1.94 6.90 10.89
N CYS A 98 -2.72 5.86 10.58
CA CYS A 98 -4.15 5.79 10.92
C CYS A 98 -4.43 5.69 12.43
N LYS A 99 -3.42 5.37 13.24
CA LYS A 99 -3.55 5.18 14.69
C LYS A 99 -3.06 6.38 15.49
N GLU A 100 -2.59 7.43 14.81
CA GLU A 100 -2.02 8.65 15.42
C GLU A 100 -0.92 8.34 16.46
N VAL A 101 -0.09 7.33 16.18
CA VAL A 101 1.01 6.91 17.08
C VAL A 101 2.17 7.92 17.04
N GLY A 102 2.21 8.79 16.02
CA GLY A 102 3.22 9.83 15.83
C GLY A 102 4.41 9.39 14.97
N THR A 103 4.34 8.20 14.34
CA THR A 103 5.38 7.67 13.45
C THR A 103 4.76 7.08 12.19
N PRO A 104 5.18 7.46 10.98
CA PRO A 104 4.68 6.84 9.75
C PRO A 104 5.35 5.50 9.42
N ASP A 105 6.33 5.03 10.21
CA ASP A 105 6.99 3.76 9.93
C ASP A 105 6.11 2.57 10.34
N MET A 106 5.55 1.89 9.34
CA MET A 106 4.66 0.74 9.52
C MET A 106 5.36 -0.46 10.14
N LYS A 107 6.69 -0.55 10.03
CA LYS A 107 7.48 -1.57 10.73
C LYS A 107 7.45 -1.33 12.24
N SER A 108 7.67 -0.08 12.66
CA SER A 108 7.60 0.31 14.07
C SER A 108 6.20 0.12 14.66
N GLN A 109 5.15 0.34 13.85
CA GLN A 109 3.77 0.13 14.26
C GLN A 109 3.31 -1.34 14.23
N GLY A 110 4.09 -2.25 13.65
CA GLY A 110 3.74 -3.65 13.48
C GLY A 110 2.57 -3.88 12.52
N VAL A 111 2.43 -3.04 11.49
CA VAL A 111 1.37 -3.16 10.46
C VAL A 111 1.93 -3.92 9.26
N PHE A 112 1.56 -5.19 9.15
CA PHE A 112 2.03 -6.10 8.10
C PHE A 112 0.87 -6.76 7.35
N GLU A 113 1.12 -7.04 6.07
CA GLU A 113 0.26 -7.82 5.19
C GLU A 113 1.08 -8.96 4.55
N THR A 114 0.40 -10.01 4.11
CA THR A 114 1.06 -11.10 3.37
C THR A 114 1.32 -10.67 1.93
N LEU A 115 2.53 -10.90 1.42
CA LEU A 115 2.90 -10.52 0.05
C LEU A 115 1.93 -11.14 -0.99
N ILE A 116 1.61 -12.43 -0.83
CA ILE A 116 0.66 -13.12 -1.73
C ILE A 116 -0.72 -12.44 -1.71
N GLY A 117 -1.20 -12.05 -0.52
CA GLY A 117 -2.47 -11.34 -0.39
C GLY A 117 -2.46 -10.04 -1.19
N LYS A 118 -1.37 -9.26 -1.08
CA LYS A 118 -1.23 -7.98 -1.79
C LYS A 118 -1.14 -8.14 -3.30
N GLN A 119 -0.33 -9.08 -3.77
CA GLN A 119 -0.21 -9.41 -5.20
C GLN A 119 -1.57 -9.83 -5.77
N GLN A 120 -2.31 -10.66 -5.05
CA GLN A 120 -3.62 -11.12 -5.50
C GLN A 120 -4.65 -9.98 -5.54
N GLN A 121 -4.62 -9.04 -4.59
CA GLN A 121 -5.50 -7.86 -4.61
C GLN A 121 -5.30 -7.04 -5.88
N ILE A 122 -4.05 -6.72 -6.22
CA ILE A 122 -3.71 -5.93 -7.42
C ILE A 122 -4.05 -6.71 -8.70
N LEU A 123 -3.74 -8.00 -8.74
CA LEU A 123 -4.04 -8.86 -9.89
C LEU A 123 -5.55 -8.96 -10.15
N LEU A 124 -6.35 -9.13 -9.10
CA LEU A 124 -7.80 -9.22 -9.25
C LEU A 124 -8.39 -7.87 -9.66
N ALA A 125 -7.89 -6.75 -9.13
CA ALA A 125 -8.38 -5.42 -9.50
C ALA A 125 -8.11 -5.06 -10.97
N THR A 126 -7.05 -5.61 -11.57
CA THR A 126 -6.70 -5.40 -12.99
C THR A 126 -7.42 -6.33 -13.97
N GLN A 127 -8.04 -7.40 -13.47
CA GLN A 127 -8.79 -8.38 -14.28
C GLN A 127 -10.27 -8.05 -14.46
N VAL A 128 -10.80 -7.08 -13.69
CA VAL A 128 -12.20 -6.63 -13.73
C VAL A 128 -12.37 -5.53 -14.78
#